data_AF-A0A838KYI4-F1
#
_entry.id   AF-A0A838KYI4-F1
#
_cell.length_a   1.000
_cell.length_b   1.000
_cell.length_c   1.000
_cell.angle_alpha   90.00
_cell.angle_beta   90.00
_cell.angle_gamma   90.00
#
_symmetry.space_group_name_H-M   'P 1'
#
loop_
_entity.id
_entity.type
_entity.pdbx_description
1 polymer ?
#
loop_
_entity_poly.entity_id
_entity_poly.type
_entity_poly.pdbx_seq_one_letter_code
_entity_poly.pdbx_strand_id
1 'polypeptide(L)'
;FLTAPQSARRGTISSFRLNPDGSMTLLESQAAQVGVGSADITLAEGGRYLYALNTIEGNVKAYRVQDDGGLTRIDRAGKGLPAGEQVGGIASFDF
;
A
#
# COMPACT_ATOMS: atom_id res chain seq x y z
N PHE A 1 -28.14 19.91 5.54
CA PHE A 1 -27.22 18.78 5.28
C PHE A 1 -25.80 19.28 5.51
N LEU A 2 -25.23 19.04 6.70
CA LEU A 2 -23.81 19.29 6.93
C LEU A 2 -23.02 18.13 6.32
N THR A 3 -22.34 18.36 5.21
CA THR A 3 -21.20 17.51 4.86
C THR A 3 -20.09 17.89 5.83
N ALA A 4 -19.84 17.05 6.85
CA ALA A 4 -18.56 17.08 7.52
C ALA A 4 -17.50 16.97 6.41
N PRO A 5 -16.42 17.79 6.42
CA PRO A 5 -15.28 17.46 5.59
C PRO A 5 -14.93 16.02 5.95
N GLN A 6 -14.94 15.12 4.96
CA GLN A 6 -14.34 13.81 5.17
C GLN A 6 -12.93 14.15 5.66
N SER A 7 -12.65 13.95 6.95
CA SER A 7 -11.30 13.96 7.45
C SER A 7 -10.63 12.84 6.68
N ALA A 8 -10.01 13.21 5.57
CA ALA A 8 -9.50 12.30 4.59
C ALA A 8 -8.38 11.54 5.29
N ARG A 9 -8.73 10.41 5.90
CA ARG A 9 -7.78 9.62 6.67
C ARG A 9 -6.75 9.15 5.65
N ARG A 10 -5.57 9.77 5.72
CA ARG A 10 -4.44 9.39 4.89
C ARG A 10 -4.14 7.94 5.24
N GLY A 11 -4.26 7.06 4.25
CA GLY A 11 -3.86 5.68 4.37
C GLY A 11 -2.36 5.62 4.60
N THR A 12 -1.97 4.97 5.68
CA THR A 12 -0.60 4.64 6.01
C THR A 12 -0.44 3.13 6.03
N ILE A 13 0.78 2.66 5.77
CA ILE A 13 1.15 1.25 5.94
C ILE A 13 2.02 1.16 7.19
N SER A 14 1.72 0.22 8.08
CA SER A 14 2.59 -0.17 9.18
C SER A 14 3.36 -1.42 8.79
N SER A 15 4.63 -1.51 9.19
CA SER A 15 5.46 -2.70 8.96
C SER A 15 5.55 -3.53 10.24
N PHE A 16 5.49 -4.84 10.06
CA PHE A 16 5.61 -5.81 11.14
C PHE A 16 6.61 -6.89 10.76
N ARG A 17 7.34 -7.37 11.76
CA ARG A 17 8.10 -8.62 11.66
C ARG A 17 7.25 -9.76 12.17
N LEU A 18 7.12 -10.82 11.35
CA LEU A 18 6.58 -12.09 11.79
C LEU A 18 7.64 -12.85 12.59
N ASN A 19 7.32 -13.23 13.82
CA ASN A 19 8.19 -14.01 14.68
C ASN A 19 7.99 -15.52 14.42
N PRO A 20 8.96 -16.38 14.79
CA PRO A 20 8.86 -17.83 14.56
C PRO A 20 7.66 -18.51 15.23
N ASP A 21 7.13 -17.91 16.29
CA ASP A 21 5.94 -18.36 17.01
C ASP A 21 4.62 -17.90 16.37
N GLY A 22 4.69 -17.18 15.24
CA GLY A 22 3.54 -16.61 14.54
C GLY A 22 3.06 -15.27 15.08
N SER A 23 3.67 -14.73 16.15
CA SER A 23 3.35 -13.39 16.65
C SER A 23 3.93 -12.31 15.73
N MET A 24 3.42 -11.08 15.82
CA MET A 24 3.89 -9.95 15.03
C MET A 24 4.48 -8.86 15.93
N THR A 25 5.69 -8.41 15.63
CA THR A 25 6.31 -7.26 16.28
C THR A 25 6.20 -6.05 15.35
N LEU A 26 5.61 -4.95 15.82
CA LEU A 26 5.59 -3.69 15.09
C LEU A 26 7.03 -3.18 14.89
N LEU A 27 7.42 -2.95 13.65
CA LEU A 27 8.71 -2.34 13.30
C LEU A 27 8.51 -0.83 13.14
N GLU A 28 7.61 -0.43 12.25
CA GLU A 28 7.28 0.98 12.03
C GLU A 28 5.76 1.19 11.97
N SER A 29 5.23 2.10 12.78
CA SER A 29 3.81 2.43 12.78
C SER A 29 3.37 3.14 11.49
N GLN A 30 4.30 3.78 10.77
CA GLN A 30 4.07 4.50 9.52
C GLN A 30 5.25 4.28 8.55
N ALA A 31 5.37 3.07 8.02
CA ALA A 31 6.40 2.70 7.05
C ALA A 31 6.22 3.38 5.68
N ALA A 32 4.98 3.69 5.30
CA ALA A 32 4.69 4.43 4.07
C ALA A 32 3.38 5.21 4.13
N GLN A 33 3.31 6.26 3.32
CA GLN A 33 2.09 7.02 3.06
C GLN A 33 1.52 6.67 1.68
N VAL A 34 0.31 6.12 1.65
CA VAL A 34 -0.40 5.75 0.41
C VAL A 34 -1.26 6.91 -0.08
N GLY A 35 -1.76 7.76 0.82
CA GLY A 35 -2.64 8.87 0.47
C GLY A 35 -4.09 8.59 0.83
N VAL A 36 -4.99 9.46 0.41
CA VAL A 36 -6.41 9.37 0.76
C VAL A 36 -7.05 8.27 -0.07
N GLY A 37 -7.74 7.31 0.56
CA GLY A 37 -8.43 6.24 -0.18
C GLY A 37 -7.58 5.00 -0.47
N SER A 38 -6.59 4.69 0.38
CA SER A 38 -5.94 3.37 0.32
C SER A 38 -6.97 2.28 0.54
N ALA A 39 -7.09 1.34 -0.41
CA ALA A 39 -8.10 0.28 -0.34
C ALA A 39 -7.49 -1.11 -0.19
N ASP A 40 -6.32 -1.35 -0.77
CA ASP A 40 -5.73 -2.69 -0.84
C ASP A 40 -4.21 -2.65 -1.04
N ILE A 41 -3.52 -3.73 -0.68
CA ILE A 41 -2.08 -3.91 -0.87
C ILE A 41 -1.75 -5.32 -1.36
N THR A 42 -0.65 -5.46 -2.12
CA THR A 42 -0.12 -6.77 -2.52
C THR A 42 1.40 -6.77 -2.60
N LEU A 43 2.01 -7.94 -2.39
CA LEU A 43 3.46 -8.15 -2.44
C LEU A 43 3.85 -8.93 -3.69
N ALA A 44 4.94 -8.50 -4.34
CA ALA A 44 5.48 -9.13 -5.53
C ALA A 44 6.96 -9.44 -5.39
N GLU A 45 7.45 -10.29 -6.28
CA GLU A 45 8.83 -10.70 -6.44
C GLU A 45 9.41 -11.29 -5.14
N GLY A 46 8.67 -12.23 -4.55
CA GLY A 46 9.00 -12.81 -3.25
C GLY A 46 9.02 -11.80 -2.09
N GLY A 47 8.24 -10.72 -2.20
CA GLY A 47 8.14 -9.68 -1.17
C GLY A 47 9.14 -8.53 -1.32
N ARG A 48 9.89 -8.45 -2.42
CA ARG A 48 10.80 -7.32 -2.68
C ARG A 48 10.06 -6.02 -3.02
N TYR A 49 8.83 -6.13 -3.51
CA TYR A 49 8.01 -4.99 -3.89
C TYR A 49 6.64 -5.06 -3.24
N LEU A 50 6.16 -3.89 -2.80
CA LEU A 50 4.80 -3.68 -2.30
C LEU A 50 4.07 -2.71 -3.21
N TYR A 51 2.85 -3.06 -3.59
CA TYR A 51 1.94 -2.21 -4.32
C TYR A 51 0.75 -1.84 -3.43
N ALA A 52 0.35 -0.57 -3.44
CA ALA A 52 -0.76 -0.06 -2.67
C ALA A 52 -1.74 0.66 -3.58
N LEU A 53 -2.98 0.18 -3.61
CA LEU A 53 -4.07 0.76 -4.39
C LEU A 53 -4.64 1.98 -3.67
N ASN A 54 -4.62 3.12 -4.35
CA ASN A 54 -5.36 4.31 -3.97
C ASN A 54 -6.58 4.46 -4.88
N THR A 55 -7.76 4.16 -4.35
CA THR A 55 -9.02 4.18 -5.13
C THR A 55 -9.57 5.57 -5.37
N ILE A 56 -9.28 6.53 -4.49
CA ILE A 56 -9.76 7.90 -4.65
C ILE A 56 -8.91 8.66 -5.67
N GLU A 57 -7.59 8.50 -5.63
CA GLU A 57 -6.70 9.11 -6.63
C GLU A 57 -6.58 8.29 -7.93
N GLY A 58 -7.13 7.06 -7.96
CA GLY A 58 -7.08 6.18 -9.12
C GLY A 58 -5.65 5.79 -9.52
N ASN A 59 -4.76 5.59 -8.55
CA ASN A 59 -3.36 5.21 -8.78
C ASN A 59 -2.93 4.02 -7.92
N VAL A 60 -1.88 3.31 -8.35
CA VAL A 60 -1.13 2.37 -7.50
C VAL A 60 0.17 3.05 -7.12
N LYS A 61 0.51 3.01 -5.82
CA LYS A 61 1.85 3.38 -5.36
C LYS A 61 2.69 2.13 -5.20
N ALA A 62 3.93 2.19 -5.67
CA ALA A 62 4.89 1.10 -5.58
C ALA A 62 6.00 1.45 -4.60
N TYR A 63 6.44 0.47 -3.84
CA TYR A 63 7.49 0.58 -2.84
C TYR A 63 8.45 -0.60 -2.98
N ARG A 64 9.75 -0.33 -2.81
CA ARG A 64 10.75 -1.37 -2.56
C ARG A 64 10.80 -1.65 -1.07
N VAL A 65 10.67 -2.92 -0.71
CA VAL A 65 10.84 -3.38 0.67
C VAL A 65 12.33 -3.41 0.98
N GLN A 66 12.73 -2.77 2.08
CA GLN A 66 14.09 -2.76 2.58
C GLN A 66 14.32 -3.95 3.52
N ASP A 67 15.59 -4.30 3.75
CA ASP A 67 15.96 -5.43 4.61
C ASP A 67 15.54 -5.23 6.08
N ASP A 68 15.39 -3.97 6.52
CA ASP A 68 14.91 -3.59 7.85
C ASP A 68 13.38 -3.55 7.96
N GLY A 69 12.65 -3.88 6.88
CA GLY A 69 11.19 -3.82 6.81
C GLY A 69 10.64 -2.43 6.49
N GLY A 70 11.50 -1.45 6.23
CA GLY A 70 11.11 -0.13 5.73
C GLY A 70 10.63 -0.18 4.27
N LEU A 71 9.90 0.86 3.85
CA LEU A 71 9.37 0.97 2.48
C LEU A 71 9.91 2.22 1.79
N THR A 72 10.67 2.02 0.71
CA THR A 72 11.14 3.14 -0.12
C THR A 72 10.24 3.26 -1.35
N ARG A 73 9.59 4.42 -1.53
CA ARG A 73 8.75 4.67 -2.71
C ARG A 73 9.59 4.58 -3.99
N ILE A 74 9.08 3.86 -4.98
CA ILE A 74 9.67 3.81 -6.32
C ILE A 74 8.71 4.48 -7.30
N ASP A 75 9.22 5.45 -8.06
CA ASP A 75 8.43 6.24 -9.01
C ASP A 75 8.17 5.49 -10.34
N ARG A 76 7.95 4.17 -10.25
CA ARG A 76 7.69 3.27 -11.38
C ARG A 76 6.33 2.60 -11.28
N ALA A 77 5.33 3.29 -10.74
CA ALA A 77 3.95 2.86 -10.93
C ALA A 77 3.65 2.95 -12.44
N GLY A 78 3.56 1.79 -13.11
CA GLY A 78 3.21 1.74 -14.52
C GLY A 78 1.93 2.55 -14.77
N LYS A 79 1.92 3.35 -15.83
CA LYS A 79 0.70 3.98 -16.33
C LYS A 79 -0.26 2.85 -16.72
N GLY A 80 -1.26 2.54 -15.90
CA GLY A 80 -2.07 1.36 -16.20
C GLY A 80 -3.27 1.03 -15.31
N LEU A 81 -3.60 1.84 -14.29
CA LEU A 81 -4.92 1.65 -13.67
C LEU A 81 -6.01 2.15 -14.64
N PRO A 82 -7.06 1.35 -14.90
CA PRO A 82 -8.27 1.86 -15.53
C PRO A 82 -8.83 2.99 -14.65
N ALA A 83 -8.89 4.21 -15.18
CA ALA A 83 -9.53 5.31 -14.47
C ALA A 83 -11.06 5.11 -14.48
N GLY A 84 -11.71 5.24 -13.33
CA GLY A 84 -13.17 5.39 -13.25
C GLY A 84 -13.99 4.14 -12.97
N GLU A 85 -13.39 2.96 -12.79
CA GLU A 85 -14.10 1.79 -12.27
C GLU A 85 -13.91 1.66 -10.76
N GLN A 86 -14.91 1.13 -10.05
CA GLN A 86 -14.74 0.74 -8.65
C GLN A 86 -13.68 -0.38 -8.59
N VAL A 87 -12.43 -0.01 -8.34
CA VAL A 87 -11.36 -0.99 -8.20
C VAL A 87 -11.58 -1.74 -6.87
N GLY A 88 -11.99 -3.01 -6.97
CA GLY A 88 -12.30 -3.85 -5.81
C GLY A 88 -11.05 -4.35 -5.06
N GLY A 89 -9.87 -4.35 -5.69
CA GLY A 89 -8.61 -4.80 -5.11
C GLY A 89 -7.50 -4.93 -6.16
N ILE A 90 -6.31 -5.35 -5.72
CA ILE A 90 -5.15 -5.63 -6.59
C ILE A 90 -4.53 -7.00 -6.27
N ALA A 91 -3.98 -7.65 -7.29
CA ALA A 91 -3.20 -8.88 -7.15
C ALA A 91 -1.92 -8.78 -7.98
N SER A 92 -0.81 -9.27 -7.45
CA SER A 92 0.45 -9.43 -8.18
C SER A 92 0.78 -10.90 -8.40
N PHE A 93 1.40 -11.19 -9.54
CA PHE A 93 1.86 -12.52 -9.92
C PHE A 93 3.30 -12.43 -10.39
N ASP A 94 4.12 -13.37 -9.91
CA ASP A 94 5.49 -13.56 -10.36
C ASP A 94 5.47 -14.74 -11.35
N PHE A 95 5.82 -14.50 -12.63
CA PHE A 95 5.91 -15.53 -13.67
C PHE A 95 7.28 -15.53 -14.34
#